data_AF-A0AAN1XRZ8-F1
#
_entry.id   AF-A0AAN1XRZ8-F1
#
_cell.length_a   1.000
_cell.length_b   1.000
_cell.length_c   1.000
_cell.angle_alpha   90.00
_cell.angle_beta   90.00
_cell.angle_gamma   90.00
#
_symmetry.space_group_name_H-M   'P 1'
#
loop_
_entity.id
_entity.type
_entity.pdbx_description
1 polymer ?
#
loop_
_entity_poly.entity_id
_entity_poly.type
_entity_poly.pdbx_seq_one_letter_code
_entity_poly.pdbx_strand_id
1 'polypeptide(L)'
;MEASAPQSPITFPVERSPAGSRPSYDGSDGTAGGTAFGDALRRLAAEKDLDLAGLAGAASLDLALVEGAVGGTARLAVPALARLARALRLRPIAFLQQTGLLGLEVYAGGLDPLYFLPDGQIRYDARIYMREINPRHAVPEGDMTKRNPVLKALADDTVLDALGKVEVELAYLLRAAVQATGGGL
;
A
#
# COMPACT_ATOMS: atom_id res chain seq x y z
N MET A 1 -27.00 33.82 -27.68
CA MET A 1 -26.67 32.50 -27.10
C MET A 1 -25.26 32.16 -27.54
N GLU A 2 -24.27 32.53 -26.75
CA GLU A 2 -22.87 32.14 -26.99
C GLU A 2 -22.63 30.75 -26.40
N ALA A 3 -22.12 29.84 -27.23
CA ALA A 3 -21.76 28.49 -26.84
C ALA A 3 -20.45 28.52 -26.04
N SER A 4 -20.49 27.99 -24.82
CA SER A 4 -19.33 27.86 -23.94
C SER A 4 -18.37 26.81 -24.51
N ALA A 5 -17.11 27.20 -24.71
CA ALA A 5 -16.05 26.33 -25.22
C ALA A 5 -15.68 25.23 -24.20
N PRO A 6 -15.21 24.05 -24.65
CA PRO A 6 -14.84 22.95 -23.77
C PRO A 6 -13.62 23.33 -22.90
N GLN A 7 -13.76 23.18 -21.59
CA GLN A 7 -12.67 23.36 -20.63
C GLN A 7 -11.61 22.27 -20.84
N SER A 8 -10.35 22.67 -21.00
CA SER A 8 -9.21 21.76 -21.08
C SER A 8 -9.09 20.92 -19.79
N PRO A 9 -8.69 19.64 -19.88
CA PRO A 9 -8.45 18.82 -18.70
C PRO A 9 -7.34 19.43 -17.85
N ILE A 10 -7.58 19.49 -16.53
CA ILE A 10 -6.59 19.93 -15.55
C ILE A 10 -5.48 18.89 -15.51
N THR A 11 -4.37 19.17 -16.21
CA THR A 11 -3.15 18.38 -16.11
C THR A 11 -2.44 18.79 -14.83
N PHE A 12 -2.51 17.97 -13.79
CA PHE A 12 -1.66 18.15 -12.61
C PHE A 12 -0.23 17.78 -12.99
N PRO A 13 0.75 18.69 -12.91
CA PRO A 13 2.14 18.31 -13.06
C PRO A 13 2.50 17.40 -11.89
N VAL A 14 2.73 16.12 -12.18
CA VAL A 14 3.37 15.21 -11.24
C VAL A 14 4.82 15.68 -11.12
N GLU A 15 5.10 16.52 -10.12
CA GLU A 15 6.47 16.84 -9.74
C GLU A 15 7.19 15.52 -9.44
N ARG A 16 8.19 15.20 -10.27
CA ARG A 16 9.12 14.12 -9.97
C ARG A 16 10.01 14.59 -8.83
N SER A 17 9.67 14.20 -7.59
CA SER A 17 10.64 14.26 -6.50
C SER A 17 11.90 13.47 -6.90
N PRO A 18 13.08 13.87 -6.41
CA PRO A 18 14.32 13.16 -6.72
C PRO A 18 14.16 11.66 -6.43
N ALA A 19 14.68 10.82 -7.33
CA ALA A 19 14.42 9.38 -7.45
C ALA A 19 14.80 8.50 -6.22
N GLY A 20 15.11 9.08 -5.08
CA GLY A 20 15.38 8.38 -3.81
C GLY A 20 14.51 8.81 -2.63
N SER A 21 13.66 9.85 -2.76
CA SER A 21 12.98 10.48 -1.61
C SER A 21 11.55 10.00 -1.35
N ARG A 22 10.98 9.15 -2.20
CA ARG A 22 9.61 8.63 -2.04
C ARG A 22 9.64 7.14 -1.73
N PRO A 23 8.67 6.61 -0.96
CA PRO A 23 8.45 5.18 -0.90
C PRO A 23 8.21 4.69 -2.33
N SER A 24 8.86 3.60 -2.72
CA SER A 24 8.73 3.08 -4.07
C SER A 24 8.55 1.57 -4.05
N TYR A 25 7.67 1.07 -4.92
CA TYR A 25 7.58 -0.35 -5.22
C TYR A 25 7.87 -0.59 -6.70
N ASP A 26 8.86 -1.44 -6.96
CA ASP A 26 9.20 -1.86 -8.32
C ASP A 26 8.38 -3.10 -8.69
N GLY A 27 7.50 -2.96 -9.67
CA GLY A 27 6.63 -4.03 -10.13
C GLY A 27 7.29 -5.10 -11.01
N SER A 28 8.48 -4.84 -11.57
CA SER A 28 9.26 -5.87 -12.28
C SER A 28 10.07 -6.71 -11.31
N ASP A 29 10.69 -6.07 -10.33
CA ASP A 29 11.58 -6.74 -9.38
C ASP A 29 10.82 -7.28 -8.16
N GLY A 30 9.60 -6.78 -7.91
CA GLY A 30 8.76 -7.17 -6.79
C GLY A 30 9.31 -6.70 -5.45
N THR A 31 9.96 -5.52 -5.42
CA THR A 31 10.66 -5.01 -4.24
C THR A 31 10.26 -3.60 -3.85
N ALA A 32 10.13 -3.36 -2.54
CA ALA A 32 9.88 -2.04 -1.95
C ALA A 32 11.16 -1.42 -1.38
N GLY A 33 11.30 -0.09 -1.48
CA GLY A 33 12.42 0.62 -0.88
C GLY A 33 12.32 2.13 -1.04
N GLY A 34 13.43 2.83 -0.79
CA GLY A 34 13.51 4.29 -0.80
C GLY A 34 13.58 4.87 0.62
N THR A 35 14.15 6.08 0.76
CA THR A 35 14.43 6.64 2.10
C THR A 35 13.15 6.88 2.90
N ALA A 36 12.09 7.37 2.25
CA ALA A 36 10.81 7.60 2.92
C ALA A 36 10.10 6.30 3.35
N PHE A 37 10.30 5.18 2.62
CA PHE A 37 9.86 3.87 3.08
C PHE A 37 10.62 3.46 4.35
N GLY A 38 11.93 3.67 4.36
CA GLY A 38 12.79 3.43 5.52
C GLY A 38 12.42 4.28 6.75
N ASP A 39 12.15 5.57 6.54
CA ASP A 39 11.69 6.49 7.58
C ASP A 39 10.34 6.05 8.16
N ALA A 40 9.42 5.60 7.30
CA ALA A 40 8.14 5.08 7.73
C ALA A 40 8.30 3.79 8.56
N LEU A 41 9.16 2.86 8.16
CA LEU A 41 9.46 1.67 8.96
C LEU A 41 10.03 2.03 10.34
N ARG A 42 10.96 2.99 10.40
CA ARG A 42 11.53 3.45 11.67
C ARG A 42 10.46 4.05 12.58
N ARG A 43 9.58 4.89 12.03
CA ARG A 43 8.45 5.47 12.77
C ARG A 43 7.51 4.39 13.31
N LEU A 44 7.11 3.45 12.47
CA LEU A 44 6.20 2.36 12.87
C LEU A 44 6.82 1.44 13.92
N ALA A 45 8.12 1.17 13.84
CA ALA A 45 8.84 0.43 14.87
C ALA A 45 8.80 1.15 16.22
N ALA A 46 9.07 2.47 16.22
CA ALA A 46 9.03 3.29 17.42
C ALA A 46 7.61 3.35 18.02
N GLU A 47 6.55 3.40 17.21
CA GLU A 47 5.15 3.32 17.68
C GLU A 47 4.81 1.96 18.35
N LYS A 48 5.65 0.94 18.17
CA LYS A 48 5.54 -0.38 18.82
C LYS A 48 6.59 -0.59 19.91
N ASP A 49 7.31 0.46 20.32
CA ASP A 49 8.42 0.40 21.27
C ASP A 49 9.52 -0.60 20.84
N LEU A 50 9.75 -0.72 19.53
CA LEU A 50 10.80 -1.55 18.94
C LEU A 50 11.93 -0.68 18.39
N ASP A 51 13.16 -1.01 18.74
CA ASP A 51 14.34 -0.56 18.01
C ASP A 51 14.53 -1.43 16.73
N LEU A 52 15.55 -1.12 15.92
CA LEU A 52 15.77 -1.85 14.65
C LEU A 52 16.12 -3.32 14.88
N ALA A 53 16.88 -3.62 15.94
CA ALA A 53 17.20 -4.98 16.34
C ALA A 53 15.95 -5.75 16.78
N GLY A 54 15.09 -5.12 17.57
CA GLY A 54 13.81 -5.66 18.01
C GLY A 54 12.85 -5.89 16.85
N LEU A 55 12.77 -4.97 15.89
CA LEU A 55 11.98 -5.14 14.68
C LEU A 55 12.51 -6.31 13.84
N ALA A 56 13.82 -6.39 13.61
CA ALA A 56 14.45 -7.48 12.87
C ALA A 56 14.17 -8.84 13.54
N GLY A 57 14.35 -8.92 14.86
CA GLY A 57 14.04 -10.10 15.65
C GLY A 57 12.57 -10.50 15.58
N ALA A 58 11.65 -9.55 15.78
CA ALA A 58 10.21 -9.79 15.70
C ALA A 58 9.76 -10.22 14.29
N ALA A 59 10.42 -9.72 13.25
CA ALA A 59 10.17 -10.13 11.86
C ALA A 59 10.95 -11.39 11.45
N SER A 60 11.84 -11.92 12.29
CA SER A 60 12.75 -13.00 11.92
C SER A 60 13.52 -12.69 10.62
N LEU A 61 14.07 -11.47 10.55
CA LEU A 61 14.88 -10.96 9.46
C LEU A 61 16.30 -10.68 9.96
N ASP A 62 17.25 -10.67 9.02
CA ASP A 62 18.60 -10.19 9.29
C ASP A 62 18.58 -8.69 9.61
N LEU A 63 19.28 -8.29 10.67
CA LEU A 63 19.37 -6.90 11.09
C LEU A 63 20.00 -6.03 9.99
N ALA A 64 21.04 -6.52 9.32
CA ALA A 64 21.71 -5.78 8.26
C ALA A 64 20.75 -5.44 7.09
N LEU A 65 19.82 -6.35 6.79
CA LEU A 65 18.79 -6.11 5.78
C LEU A 65 17.81 -5.03 6.21
N VAL A 66 17.37 -5.04 7.47
CA VAL A 66 16.46 -4.02 8.03
C VAL A 66 17.15 -2.66 8.09
N GLU A 67 18.41 -2.60 8.53
CA GLU A 67 19.21 -1.38 8.55
C GLU A 67 19.42 -0.82 7.14
N GLY A 68 19.72 -1.68 6.16
CA GLY A 68 19.83 -1.28 4.76
C GLY A 68 18.51 -0.73 4.20
N ALA A 69 17.38 -1.35 4.53
CA ALA A 69 16.07 -0.86 4.10
C ALA A 69 15.72 0.49 4.74
N VAL A 70 15.99 0.65 6.05
CA VAL A 70 15.79 1.92 6.75
C VAL A 70 16.75 3.01 6.26
N GLY A 71 17.98 2.64 5.89
CA GLY A 71 18.96 3.53 5.28
C GLY A 71 18.69 3.84 3.80
N GLY A 72 17.67 3.23 3.19
CA GLY A 72 17.32 3.42 1.78
C GLY A 72 18.29 2.76 0.77
N THR A 73 19.19 1.90 1.23
CA THR A 73 20.20 1.22 0.39
C THR A 73 19.80 -0.20 0.00
N ALA A 74 18.87 -0.82 0.73
CA ALA A 74 18.30 -2.12 0.40
C ALA A 74 16.83 -2.00 0.00
N ARG A 75 16.39 -2.95 -0.84
CA ARG A 75 14.98 -3.13 -1.19
C ARG A 75 14.48 -4.48 -0.66
N LEU A 76 13.22 -4.52 -0.25
CA LEU A 76 12.60 -5.67 0.39
C LEU A 76 11.58 -6.33 -0.52
N ALA A 77 11.73 -7.64 -0.73
CA ALA A 77 10.74 -8.46 -1.42
C ALA A 77 9.50 -8.71 -0.55
N VAL A 78 8.40 -9.12 -1.19
CA VAL A 78 7.11 -9.37 -0.53
C VAL A 78 7.19 -10.27 0.71
N PRO A 79 7.96 -11.38 0.74
CA PRO A 79 8.08 -12.19 1.96
C PRO A 79 8.65 -11.43 3.16
N ALA A 80 9.61 -10.51 2.93
CA ALA A 80 10.16 -9.66 3.99
C ALA A 80 9.13 -8.61 4.45
N LEU A 81 8.37 -8.03 3.52
CA LEU A 81 7.28 -7.11 3.83
C LEU A 81 6.19 -7.78 4.68
N ALA A 82 5.83 -9.04 4.37
CA ALA A 82 4.85 -9.81 5.12
C ALA A 82 5.27 -10.03 6.58
N ARG A 83 6.55 -10.36 6.78
CA ARG A 83 7.12 -10.53 8.12
C ARG A 83 7.15 -9.21 8.91
N LEU A 84 7.52 -8.11 8.26
CA LEU A 84 7.48 -6.78 8.88
C LEU A 84 6.05 -6.36 9.26
N ALA A 85 5.09 -6.53 8.35
CA ALA A 85 3.68 -6.24 8.63
C ALA A 85 3.16 -7.04 9.84
N ARG A 86 3.51 -8.34 9.91
CA ARG A 86 3.16 -9.20 11.04
C ARG A 86 3.85 -8.77 12.34
N ALA A 87 5.14 -8.45 12.31
CA ALA A 87 5.90 -7.96 13.46
C ALA A 87 5.30 -6.66 14.03
N LEU A 88 4.88 -5.76 13.14
CA LEU A 88 4.21 -4.50 13.49
C LEU A 88 2.73 -4.68 13.84
N ARG A 89 2.19 -5.91 13.75
CA ARG A 89 0.77 -6.24 13.99
C ARG A 89 -0.18 -5.39 13.15
N LEU A 90 0.20 -5.15 11.90
CA LEU A 90 -0.59 -4.40 10.93
C LEU A 90 -1.21 -5.37 9.92
N ARG A 91 -2.42 -5.04 9.48
CA ARG A 91 -3.02 -5.69 8.30
C ARG A 91 -2.25 -5.28 7.04
N PRO A 92 -2.21 -6.12 6.00
CA PRO A 92 -1.50 -5.83 4.75
C PRO A 92 -1.80 -4.44 4.18
N ILE A 93 -3.08 -4.09 4.02
CA ILE A 93 -3.48 -2.78 3.48
C ILE A 93 -3.00 -1.61 4.36
N ALA A 94 -3.14 -1.72 5.68
CA ALA A 94 -2.71 -0.70 6.62
C ALA A 94 -1.19 -0.54 6.61
N PHE A 95 -0.44 -1.64 6.52
CA PHE A 95 1.01 -1.62 6.38
C PHE A 95 1.43 -0.88 5.11
N LEU A 96 0.82 -1.19 3.95
CA LEU A 96 1.14 -0.52 2.68
C LEU A 96 0.80 0.98 2.70
N GLN A 97 -0.30 1.37 3.33
CA GLN A 97 -0.68 2.78 3.50
C GLN A 97 0.28 3.54 4.43
N GLN A 98 0.59 2.97 5.60
CA GLN A 98 1.41 3.62 6.61
C GLN A 98 2.89 3.68 6.24
N THR A 99 3.35 2.77 5.37
CA THR A 99 4.68 2.81 4.74
C THR A 99 4.73 3.69 3.49
N GLY A 100 3.57 4.18 3.03
CA GLY A 100 3.43 5.04 1.86
C GLY A 100 3.53 4.32 0.52
N LEU A 101 3.73 2.99 0.49
CA LEU A 101 3.73 2.19 -0.74
C LEU A 101 2.38 2.20 -1.46
N LEU A 102 1.28 2.30 -0.70
CA LEU A 102 -0.08 2.57 -1.20
C LEU A 102 -0.64 3.82 -0.50
N GLY A 103 0.04 4.96 -0.67
CA GLY A 103 -0.38 6.25 -0.13
C GLY A 103 -1.52 6.92 -0.90
N LEU A 104 -2.03 8.03 -0.35
CA LEU A 104 -3.07 8.88 -0.97
C LEU A 104 -2.73 9.36 -2.38
N GLU A 105 -1.44 9.50 -2.70
CA GLU A 105 -0.95 9.91 -4.02
C GLU A 105 -1.14 8.82 -5.08
N VAL A 106 -0.96 7.55 -4.71
CA VAL A 106 -1.26 6.39 -5.57
C VAL A 106 -2.77 6.29 -5.80
N TYR A 107 -3.57 6.55 -4.76
CA TYR A 107 -5.04 6.62 -4.88
C TYR A 107 -5.49 7.79 -5.78
N ALA A 108 -4.85 8.96 -5.65
CA ALA A 108 -5.13 10.12 -6.49
C ALA A 108 -4.65 9.95 -7.95
N GLY A 109 -3.63 9.11 -8.17
CA GLY A 109 -3.03 8.80 -9.48
C GLY A 109 -3.80 7.80 -10.34
N GLY A 110 -4.97 7.32 -9.90
CA GLY A 110 -5.87 6.47 -10.68
C GLY A 110 -6.18 5.09 -10.08
N LEU A 111 -5.56 4.73 -8.95
CA LEU A 111 -5.99 3.58 -8.17
C LEU A 111 -7.26 3.95 -7.39
N ASP A 112 -8.44 3.57 -7.90
CA ASP A 112 -9.66 3.72 -7.10
C ASP A 112 -9.47 2.97 -5.76
N PRO A 113 -9.52 3.61 -4.58
CA PRO A 113 -9.48 2.89 -3.31
C PRO A 113 -10.63 1.88 -3.17
N LEU A 114 -11.69 2.04 -3.96
CA LEU A 114 -12.82 1.13 -4.10
C LEU A 114 -12.58 0.04 -5.16
N TYR A 115 -11.42 0.03 -5.83
CA TYR A 115 -10.99 -1.05 -6.73
C TYR A 115 -11.04 -2.42 -6.03
N PHE A 116 -10.76 -2.43 -4.73
CA PHE A 116 -10.85 -3.64 -3.94
C PHE A 116 -12.29 -4.03 -3.56
N LEU A 117 -13.30 -3.18 -3.79
CA LEU A 117 -14.71 -3.54 -3.65
C LEU A 117 -15.23 -4.23 -4.93
N PRO A 118 -16.26 -5.09 -4.85
CA PRO A 118 -16.85 -5.72 -6.03
C PRO A 118 -17.61 -4.68 -6.86
N ASP A 119 -17.61 -4.87 -8.18
CA ASP A 119 -18.36 -4.01 -9.11
C ASP A 119 -19.86 -3.99 -8.81
N GLY A 120 -20.50 -2.85 -9.09
CA GLY A 120 -21.95 -2.66 -8.92
C GLY A 120 -22.32 -1.63 -7.85
N GLN A 121 -23.53 -1.75 -7.30
CA GLN A 121 -24.16 -0.74 -6.44
C GLN A 121 -23.30 -0.38 -5.21
N ILE A 122 -22.60 -1.37 -4.64
CA ILE A 122 -21.71 -1.18 -3.49
C ILE A 122 -20.56 -0.21 -3.79
N ARG A 123 -19.87 -0.41 -4.93
CA ARG A 123 -18.78 0.46 -5.37
C ARG A 123 -19.31 1.85 -5.71
N TYR A 124 -20.50 1.92 -6.32
CA TYR A 124 -21.17 3.17 -6.65
C TYR A 124 -21.52 4.00 -5.40
N ASP A 125 -22.15 3.40 -4.40
CA ASP A 125 -22.56 4.08 -3.16
C ASP A 125 -21.34 4.51 -2.33
N ALA A 126 -20.31 3.66 -2.25
CA ALA A 126 -19.05 4.03 -1.59
C ALA A 126 -18.35 5.19 -2.31
N ARG A 127 -18.46 5.28 -3.64
CA ARG A 127 -17.91 6.39 -4.43
C ARG A 127 -18.67 7.69 -4.22
N ILE A 128 -19.98 7.62 -3.99
CA ILE A 128 -20.81 8.77 -3.59
C ILE A 128 -20.39 9.22 -2.19
N TYR A 129 -20.31 8.30 -1.24
CA TYR A 129 -19.88 8.57 0.13
C TYR A 129 -18.48 9.22 0.20
N MET A 130 -17.52 8.72 -0.59
CA MET A 130 -16.17 9.31 -0.68
C MET A 130 -16.11 10.67 -1.39
N ARG A 131 -17.04 10.96 -2.30
CA ARG A 131 -17.14 12.29 -2.95
C ARG A 131 -17.79 13.33 -2.03
N GLU A 132 -18.74 12.90 -1.21
CA GLU A 132 -19.50 13.77 -0.31
C GLU A 132 -18.75 14.05 1.00
N ILE A 133 -17.89 13.12 1.42
CA ILE A 133 -17.05 13.24 2.62
C ILE A 133 -15.62 13.54 2.14
N ASN A 134 -15.30 14.83 2.15
CA ASN A 134 -13.98 15.46 2.04
C ASN A 134 -12.77 14.47 1.88
N PRO A 135 -11.89 14.62 0.88
CA PRO A 135 -10.73 13.73 0.61
C PRO A 135 -9.72 13.53 1.77
N ARG A 136 -9.98 14.13 2.93
CA ARG A 136 -9.22 13.98 4.18
C ARG A 136 -9.67 12.80 5.06
N HIS A 137 -10.75 12.10 4.72
CA HIS A 137 -11.22 10.95 5.50
C HIS A 137 -10.88 9.62 4.83
N ALA A 138 -10.11 8.79 5.53
CA ALA A 138 -9.71 7.45 5.08
C ALA A 138 -10.93 6.53 4.94
N VAL A 139 -10.94 5.71 3.89
CA VAL A 139 -11.96 4.66 3.68
C VAL A 139 -11.92 3.68 4.84
N PRO A 140 -13.06 3.31 5.46
CA PRO A 140 -13.07 2.31 6.53
C PRO A 140 -12.57 0.95 6.03
N GLU A 141 -11.36 0.56 6.46
CA GLU A 141 -10.65 -0.67 6.06
C GLU A 141 -11.47 -1.98 6.21
N GLY A 142 -12.52 -1.98 7.04
CA GLY A 142 -13.38 -3.13 7.29
C GLY A 142 -14.27 -3.54 6.10
N ASP A 143 -14.57 -2.62 5.18
CA ASP A 143 -15.42 -2.91 4.02
C ASP A 143 -14.65 -3.48 2.82
N MET A 144 -13.38 -3.15 2.67
CA MET A 144 -12.53 -3.62 1.56
C MET A 144 -12.25 -5.13 1.64
N THR A 145 -11.91 -5.63 2.83
CA THR A 145 -11.54 -7.03 3.07
C THR A 145 -12.72 -8.00 2.97
N LYS A 146 -13.94 -7.56 3.31
CA LYS A 146 -15.15 -8.41 3.27
C LYS A 146 -15.76 -8.54 1.89
N ARG A 147 -15.54 -7.56 1.02
CA ARG A 147 -16.27 -7.43 -0.25
C ARG A 147 -15.40 -7.79 -1.46
N ASN A 148 -14.08 -7.80 -1.35
CA ASN A 148 -13.20 -8.32 -2.41
C ASN A 148 -13.29 -9.87 -2.48
N PRO A 149 -13.66 -10.48 -3.61
CA PRO A 149 -13.78 -11.94 -3.71
C PRO A 149 -12.44 -12.67 -3.55
N VAL A 150 -11.33 -12.07 -3.98
CA VAL A 150 -9.98 -12.64 -3.84
C VAL A 150 -9.54 -12.60 -2.38
N LEU A 151 -9.67 -11.46 -1.71
CA LEU A 151 -9.31 -11.35 -0.29
C LEU A 151 -10.21 -12.19 0.59
N LYS A 152 -11.50 -12.31 0.25
CA LYS A 152 -12.43 -13.22 0.92
C LYS A 152 -11.99 -14.68 0.77
N ALA A 153 -11.70 -15.12 -0.45
CA ALA A 153 -11.22 -16.48 -0.69
C ALA A 153 -9.91 -16.78 0.07
N LEU A 154 -9.00 -15.81 0.12
CA LEU A 154 -7.75 -15.92 0.88
C LEU A 154 -7.98 -16.00 2.40
N ALA A 155 -8.92 -15.22 2.92
CA ALA A 155 -9.29 -15.27 4.33
C ALA A 155 -9.87 -16.65 4.69
N ASP A 156 -10.74 -17.19 3.83
CA ASP A 156 -11.41 -18.48 4.00
C ASP A 156 -10.50 -19.69 3.67
N ASP A 157 -9.31 -19.47 3.11
CA ASP A 157 -8.34 -20.53 2.77
C ASP A 157 -7.87 -21.29 4.01
N THR A 158 -7.74 -22.62 3.91
CA THR A 158 -7.33 -23.49 5.04
C THR A 158 -5.96 -24.13 4.85
N VAL A 159 -5.33 -23.90 3.69
CA VAL A 159 -4.04 -24.50 3.34
C VAL A 159 -2.89 -23.60 3.80
N LEU A 160 -3.04 -22.29 3.64
CA LEU A 160 -2.05 -21.29 4.03
C LEU A 160 -2.10 -20.99 5.53
N ASP A 161 -0.91 -20.91 6.13
CA ASP A 161 -0.78 -20.37 7.48
C ASP A 161 -1.01 -18.85 7.51
N ALA A 162 -1.03 -18.26 8.71
CA ALA A 162 -1.28 -16.83 8.87
C ALA A 162 -0.26 -15.93 8.16
N LEU A 163 1.01 -16.34 8.05
CA LEU A 163 2.03 -15.55 7.37
C LEU A 163 1.89 -15.67 5.85
N GLY A 164 1.63 -16.88 5.35
CA GLY A 164 1.36 -17.13 3.94
C GLY A 164 0.15 -16.33 3.45
N LYS A 165 -0.90 -16.22 4.26
CA LYS A 165 -2.05 -15.35 3.94
C LYS A 165 -1.65 -13.88 3.81
N VAL A 166 -0.86 -13.36 4.76
CA VAL A 166 -0.35 -11.96 4.70
C VAL A 166 0.50 -11.75 3.45
N GLU A 167 1.36 -12.71 3.10
CA GLU A 167 2.24 -12.63 1.93
C GLU A 167 1.44 -12.58 0.62
N VAL A 168 0.46 -13.48 0.45
CA VAL A 168 -0.41 -13.52 -0.74
C VAL A 168 -1.26 -12.26 -0.84
N GLU A 169 -1.78 -11.76 0.29
CA GLU A 169 -2.56 -10.52 0.32
C GLU A 169 -1.70 -9.33 -0.13
N LEU A 170 -0.49 -9.18 0.42
CA LEU A 170 0.44 -8.13 0.00
C LEU A 170 0.79 -8.23 -1.49
N ALA A 171 1.10 -9.44 -1.97
CA ALA A 171 1.42 -9.67 -3.37
C ALA A 171 0.25 -9.26 -4.29
N TYR A 172 -0.99 -9.64 -3.93
CA TYR A 172 -2.19 -9.28 -4.67
C TYR A 172 -2.40 -7.76 -4.70
N LEU A 173 -2.35 -7.11 -3.53
CA LEU A 173 -2.56 -5.66 -3.40
C LEU A 173 -1.53 -4.87 -4.22
N LEU A 174 -0.24 -5.21 -4.07
CA LEU A 174 0.84 -4.55 -4.79
C LEU A 174 0.76 -4.80 -6.30
N ARG A 175 0.43 -6.03 -6.73
CA ARG A 175 0.32 -6.36 -8.15
C ARG A 175 -0.87 -5.67 -8.81
N ALA A 176 -2.02 -5.66 -8.15
CA ALA A 176 -3.21 -4.95 -8.60
C ALA A 176 -2.91 -3.45 -8.75
N ALA A 177 -2.22 -2.87 -7.77
CA ALA A 177 -1.86 -1.46 -7.81
C ALA A 177 -0.89 -1.13 -8.95
N VAL A 178 0.19 -1.91 -9.10
CA VAL A 178 1.15 -1.78 -10.19
C VAL A 178 0.49 -1.86 -11.58
N GLN A 179 -0.47 -2.78 -11.76
CA GLN A 179 -1.19 -2.91 -13.03
C GLN A 179 -2.08 -1.70 -13.31
N ALA A 180 -2.72 -1.14 -12.27
CA ALA A 180 -3.54 0.04 -12.41
C ALA A 180 -2.72 1.31 -12.69
N THR A 181 -1.50 1.42 -12.14
CA THR A 181 -0.61 2.59 -12.31
C THR A 181 0.35 2.48 -13.50
N GLY A 182 0.41 1.32 -14.16
CA GLY A 182 1.21 1.13 -15.37
C GLY A 182 2.67 0.72 -15.14
N GLY A 183 3.03 0.18 -13.97
CA GLY A 183 4.32 -0.53 -13.79
C GLY A 183 4.96 -0.44 -12.40
N GLY A 184 4.82 0.68 -11.69
CA GLY A 184 5.44 0.89 -10.37
C GLY A 184 4.60 1.81 -9.49
N LEU A 185 4.98 1.92 -8.22
CA LEU A 185 4.37 2.78 -7.21
C LEU A 185 5.42 3.74 -6.65
#